data_AF-A0A420ERK9-F1
#
_entry.id   AF-A0A420ERK9-F1
#
_cell.length_a   1.000
_cell.length_b   1.000
_cell.length_c   1.000
_cell.angle_alpha   90.00
_cell.angle_beta   90.00
_cell.angle_gamma   90.00
#
_symmetry.space_group_name_H-M   'P 1'
#
loop_
_entity.id
_entity.type
_entity.pdbx_description
1 polymer ?
#
loop_
_entity_poly.entity_id
_entity_poly.type
_entity_poly.pdbx_seq_one_letter_code
_entity_poly.pdbx_strand_id
1 'polypeptide(L)'
;MDINLLVNITSRAWAMPILSRLHSGVAGRQAPLLAATGASRTAFAQSMDHLIDLGLIERNPGYGHPLRPEFRLTQLGRAVAVIANKIEDVSAEDDQPLLRRSWTLPILTSLHTPSHFSDIKRNLPTITDRALSQSLKSMEARSWVCRRVDGAARPPKPVYCAVNTGGLISQVTAPEVNFT
;
A
#
# COMPACT_ATOMS: atom_id res chain seq x y z
N MET A 1 6.72 -5.86 -9.20
CA MET A 1 5.25 -5.67 -9.38
C MET A 1 5.03 -4.44 -10.25
N ASP A 2 3.94 -4.38 -11.02
CA ASP A 2 3.59 -3.16 -11.78
C ASP A 2 2.91 -2.11 -10.88
N ILE A 3 3.12 -0.81 -11.15
CA ILE A 3 2.51 0.29 -10.37
C ILE A 3 0.97 0.22 -10.36
N ASN A 4 0.34 -0.23 -11.45
CA ASN A 4 -1.11 -0.38 -11.51
C ASN A 4 -1.60 -1.48 -10.57
N LEU A 5 -0.84 -2.57 -10.40
CA LEU A 5 -1.17 -3.60 -9.42
C LEU A 5 -1.08 -3.04 -7.99
N LEU A 6 -0.07 -2.23 -7.68
CA LEU A 6 0.01 -1.55 -6.38
C LEU A 6 -1.21 -0.65 -6.14
N VAL A 7 -1.58 0.20 -7.12
CA VAL A 7 -2.77 1.06 -7.05
C VAL A 7 -4.03 0.25 -6.82
N ASN A 8 -4.19 -0.87 -7.52
CA ASN A 8 -5.33 -1.75 -7.37
C ASN A 8 -5.38 -2.40 -5.98
N ILE A 9 -4.24 -2.87 -5.44
CA ILE A 9 -4.17 -3.44 -4.09
C ILE A 9 -4.57 -2.39 -3.05
N THR A 10 -4.01 -1.18 -3.13
CA THR A 10 -4.22 -0.14 -2.12
C THR A 10 -5.59 0.51 -2.20
N SER A 11 -6.35 0.27 -3.27
CA SER A 11 -7.75 0.71 -3.37
C SER A 11 -8.66 0.19 -2.25
N ARG A 12 -8.27 -0.91 -1.58
CA ARG A 12 -8.95 -1.46 -0.41
C ARG A 12 -8.11 -1.29 0.84
N ALA A 13 -8.66 -0.57 1.82
CA ALA A 13 -7.97 -0.18 3.05
C ALA A 13 -7.33 -1.36 3.83
N TRP A 14 -7.92 -2.55 3.77
CA TRP A 14 -7.44 -3.71 4.52
C TRP A 14 -6.65 -4.72 3.69
N ALA A 15 -6.43 -4.47 2.39
CA ALA A 15 -5.69 -5.39 1.54
C ALA A 15 -4.23 -5.58 2.00
N MET A 16 -3.49 -4.49 2.21
CA MET A 16 -2.10 -4.55 2.68
C MET A 16 -1.98 -5.17 4.09
N PRO A 17 -2.80 -4.76 5.10
CA PRO A 17 -2.81 -5.44 6.39
C PRO A 17 -3.11 -6.95 6.32
N ILE A 18 -4.07 -7.38 5.49
CA ILE A 18 -4.39 -8.81 5.33
C ILE A 18 -3.18 -9.57 4.77
N LEU A 19 -2.53 -9.04 3.73
CA LEU A 19 -1.35 -9.66 3.13
C LEU A 19 -0.19 -9.76 4.13
N SER A 20 0.07 -8.68 4.88
CA SER A 20 1.11 -8.66 5.91
C SER A 20 0.83 -9.67 7.04
N ARG A 21 -0.40 -9.75 7.53
CA ARG A 21 -0.79 -10.74 8.55
C ARG A 21 -0.65 -12.18 8.08
N LEU A 22 -1.00 -12.46 6.83
CA LEU A 22 -0.77 -13.79 6.23
C LEU A 22 0.72 -14.10 6.11
N HIS A 23 1.54 -13.11 5.75
CA HIS A 23 3.01 -13.27 5.68
C HIS A 23 3.61 -13.58 7.05
N SER A 24 3.19 -12.88 8.10
CA SER A 24 3.65 -13.07 9.49
C SER A 24 3.12 -14.33 10.17
N GLY A 25 2.39 -15.19 9.44
CA GLY A 25 1.98 -16.51 9.91
C GLY A 25 0.62 -16.55 10.61
N VAL A 26 -0.18 -15.48 10.56
CA VAL A 26 -1.57 -15.54 11.03
C VAL A 26 -2.32 -16.58 10.22
N ALA A 27 -3.02 -17.49 10.92
CA ALA A 27 -3.79 -18.54 10.27
C ALA A 27 -4.78 -17.91 9.28
N GLY A 28 -4.74 -18.36 8.02
CA GLY A 28 -5.58 -17.86 6.92
C GLY A 28 -7.05 -18.25 7.04
N ARG A 29 -7.69 -17.86 8.14
CA ARG A 29 -9.11 -18.06 8.47
C ARG A 29 -9.69 -16.70 8.81
N GLN A 30 -10.99 -16.52 8.57
CA GLN A 30 -11.63 -15.22 8.76
C GLN A 30 -11.49 -14.69 10.20
N ALA A 31 -11.76 -15.51 11.22
CA ALA A 31 -11.72 -15.04 12.61
C ALA A 31 -10.31 -14.61 13.09
N PRO A 32 -9.23 -15.40 12.89
CA PRO A 32 -7.86 -14.95 13.19
C PRO A 32 -7.44 -13.69 12.44
N LEU A 33 -7.75 -13.59 11.14
CA LEU A 33 -7.38 -12.41 10.36
C LEU A 33 -8.14 -11.15 10.78
N LEU A 34 -9.43 -11.28 11.13
CA LEU A 34 -10.20 -10.16 11.70
C LEU A 34 -9.58 -9.68 13.02
N ALA A 35 -9.22 -10.61 13.90
CA ALA A 35 -8.58 -10.28 15.17
C ALA A 35 -7.20 -9.61 14.97
N ALA A 36 -6.40 -10.12 14.04
CA ALA A 36 -5.05 -9.61 13.79
C ALA A 36 -5.02 -8.28 13.01
N THR A 37 -6.03 -7.99 12.19
CA THR A 37 -6.12 -6.74 11.42
C THR A 37 -6.92 -5.66 12.15
N GLY A 38 -7.89 -6.02 12.99
CA GLY A 38 -8.85 -5.09 13.58
C GLY A 38 -9.90 -4.58 12.58
N ALA A 39 -9.99 -5.19 11.40
CA ALA A 39 -10.97 -4.82 10.39
C ALA A 39 -12.41 -5.17 10.83
N SER A 40 -13.39 -4.35 10.44
CA SER A 40 -14.79 -4.77 10.53
C SER A 40 -15.05 -5.92 9.55
N ARG A 41 -16.03 -6.79 9.86
CA ARG A 41 -16.36 -7.95 9.00
C ARG A 41 -16.63 -7.55 7.54
N THR A 42 -17.37 -6.47 7.34
CA THR A 42 -17.71 -5.98 5.99
C THR A 42 -16.48 -5.47 5.24
N ALA A 43 -15.63 -4.66 5.89
CA ALA A 43 -14.44 -4.11 5.25
C ALA A 43 -13.37 -5.19 4.97
N PHE A 44 -13.29 -6.19 5.86
CA PHE A 44 -12.48 -7.39 5.65
C PHE A 44 -12.96 -8.19 4.44
N ALA A 45 -14.26 -8.52 4.38
CA ALA A 45 -14.83 -9.29 3.27
C ALA A 45 -14.58 -8.59 1.92
N GLN A 46 -14.86 -7.29 1.83
CA GLN A 46 -14.60 -6.50 0.62
C GLN A 46 -13.12 -6.50 0.21
N SER A 47 -12.19 -6.45 1.17
CA SER A 47 -10.76 -6.46 0.86
C SER A 47 -10.28 -7.87 0.49
N MET A 48 -10.83 -8.90 1.14
CA MET A 48 -10.50 -10.29 0.85
C MET A 48 -10.99 -10.73 -0.54
N ASP A 49 -12.24 -10.43 -0.87
CA ASP A 49 -12.79 -10.74 -2.20
C ASP A 49 -12.01 -10.00 -3.29
N HIS A 50 -11.65 -8.73 -3.06
CA HIS A 50 -10.79 -7.97 -3.97
C HIS A 50 -9.40 -8.58 -4.15
N LEU A 51 -8.77 -9.08 -3.07
CA LEU A 51 -7.49 -9.79 -3.15
C LEU A 51 -7.59 -11.13 -3.89
N ILE A 52 -8.76 -11.79 -3.82
CA ILE A 52 -9.05 -12.99 -4.61
C ILE A 52 -9.21 -12.64 -6.09
N ASP A 53 -9.96 -11.58 -6.41
CA ASP A 53 -10.15 -11.09 -7.78
C ASP A 53 -8.82 -10.67 -8.45
N LEU A 54 -7.90 -10.11 -7.67
CA LEU A 54 -6.52 -9.81 -8.12
C LEU A 54 -5.61 -11.04 -8.23
N GLY A 55 -6.08 -12.23 -7.85
CA GLY A 55 -5.29 -13.47 -7.87
C GLY A 55 -4.15 -13.50 -6.85
N LEU A 56 -4.23 -12.68 -5.79
CA LEU A 56 -3.22 -12.66 -4.70
C LEU A 56 -3.57 -13.66 -3.60
N ILE A 57 -4.86 -13.94 -3.42
CA ILE A 57 -5.37 -14.93 -2.48
C ILE A 57 -6.26 -15.91 -3.22
N GLU A 58 -6.25 -17.17 -2.80
CA GLU A 58 -7.20 -18.18 -3.24
C GLU A 58 -7.96 -18.76 -2.05
N ARG A 59 -9.22 -19.14 -2.28
CA ARG A 59 -9.97 -19.95 -1.32
C ARG A 59 -9.42 -21.37 -1.38
N ASN A 60 -9.15 -21.96 -0.23
CA ASN A 60 -8.66 -23.33 -0.17
C ASN A 60 -9.82 -24.31 -0.46
N PRO A 61 -9.77 -25.11 -1.54
CA PRO A 61 -10.90 -25.97 -1.96
C PRO A 61 -11.08 -27.22 -1.09
N GLY A 62 -10.21 -27.45 -0.10
CA GLY A 62 -10.13 -28.72 0.62
C GLY A 62 -11.25 -28.93 1.65
N TYR A 63 -11.86 -30.12 1.61
CA TYR A 63 -12.66 -30.69 2.70
C TYR A 63 -11.77 -31.55 3.63
N GLY A 64 -11.99 -31.50 4.95
CA GLY A 64 -11.39 -32.43 5.92
C GLY A 64 -10.81 -31.79 7.20
N HIS A 65 -10.68 -32.62 8.25
CA HIS A 65 -10.02 -32.29 9.52
C HIS A 65 -8.50 -32.55 9.48
N PRO A 66 -7.66 -31.82 10.24
CA PRO A 66 -8.00 -30.72 11.15
C PRO A 66 -8.15 -29.36 10.43
N LEU A 67 -8.59 -28.32 11.15
CA LEU A 67 -9.00 -27.01 10.61
C LEU A 67 -7.96 -26.42 9.65
N ARG A 68 -8.26 -26.45 8.34
CA ARG A 68 -7.38 -25.89 7.30
C ARG A 68 -7.54 -24.36 7.20
N PRO A 69 -6.53 -23.65 6.66
CA PRO A 69 -6.72 -22.27 6.23
C PRO A 69 -7.84 -22.20 5.19
N GLU A 70 -8.77 -21.27 5.37
CA GLU A 70 -9.83 -20.90 4.41
C GLU A 70 -9.23 -20.13 3.21
N PHE A 71 -8.17 -19.36 3.46
CA PHE A 71 -7.49 -18.49 2.51
C PHE A 71 -6.01 -18.83 2.44
N ARG A 72 -5.45 -18.80 1.23
CA ARG A 72 -4.03 -19.05 0.98
C ARG A 72 -3.46 -17.99 0.05
N LEU A 73 -2.23 -17.55 0.30
CA LEU A 73 -1.49 -16.71 -0.63
C LEU A 73 -1.12 -17.52 -1.88
N THR A 74 -1.42 -16.97 -3.06
CA THR A 74 -0.90 -17.50 -4.32
C THR A 74 0.61 -17.23 -4.42
N GLN A 75 1.28 -17.67 -5.50
CA GLN A 75 2.69 -17.34 -5.71
C GLN A 75 2.90 -15.83 -5.82
N LEU A 76 2.05 -15.14 -6.59
CA LEU A 76 2.07 -13.69 -6.69
C LEU A 76 1.73 -13.03 -5.33
N GLY A 77 0.71 -13.56 -4.65
CA GLY A 77 0.32 -13.11 -3.31
C GLY A 77 1.47 -13.15 -2.30
N ARG A 78 2.27 -14.23 -2.30
CA ARG A 78 3.44 -14.34 -1.42
C ARG A 78 4.46 -13.24 -1.67
N ALA A 79 4.75 -12.91 -2.92
CA ALA A 79 5.69 -11.85 -3.27
C ALA A 79 5.18 -10.48 -2.78
N VAL A 80 3.90 -10.18 -3.01
CA VAL A 80 3.29 -8.92 -2.53
C VAL A 80 3.21 -8.88 -1.00
N ALA A 81 2.91 -10.00 -0.35
CA ALA A 81 2.79 -10.09 1.10
C ALA A 81 4.11 -9.83 1.83
N VAL A 82 5.25 -10.22 1.23
CA VAL A 82 6.58 -9.83 1.73
C VAL A 82 6.73 -8.31 1.74
N ILE A 83 6.35 -7.63 0.65
CA ILE A 83 6.43 -6.17 0.54
C ILE A 83 5.50 -5.51 1.57
N ALA A 84 4.28 -6.05 1.73
CA ALA A 84 3.33 -5.57 2.72
C ALA A 84 3.87 -5.66 4.16
N ASN A 85 4.56 -6.76 4.49
CA ASN A 85 5.19 -6.91 5.79
C ASN A 85 6.36 -5.93 5.98
N LYS A 86 7.24 -5.77 4.98
CA LYS A 86 8.34 -4.80 5.04
C LYS A 86 7.83 -3.37 5.26
N ILE A 87 6.69 -3.00 4.67
CA ILE A 87 6.05 -1.69 4.90
C ILE A 87 5.58 -1.58 6.35
N GLU A 88 4.94 -2.64 6.88
CA GLU A 88 4.48 -2.64 8.26
C GLU A 88 5.65 -2.52 9.25
N ASP A 89 6.75 -3.23 9.01
CA ASP A 89 7.95 -3.24 9.85
C ASP A 89 8.61 -1.85 10.00
N VAL A 90 8.47 -0.97 9.01
CA VAL A 90 9.03 0.40 9.05
C VAL A 90 8.03 1.46 9.49
N SER A 91 6.82 1.07 9.92
CA SER A 91 5.73 1.97 10.28
C SER A 91 5.24 1.75 11.71
N ALA A 92 4.78 2.82 12.36
CA ALA A 92 4.17 2.71 13.68
C ALA A 92 2.67 2.38 13.60
N GLU A 93 2.07 1.99 14.72
CA GLU A 93 0.62 1.75 14.79
C GLU A 93 -0.20 3.02 14.45
N ASP A 94 0.27 4.19 14.89
CA ASP A 94 -0.35 5.49 14.62
C ASP A 94 -0.30 5.92 13.15
N ASP A 95 0.51 5.24 12.34
CA ASP A 95 0.65 5.48 10.90
C ASP A 95 -0.37 4.70 10.06
N GLN A 96 -0.94 3.64 10.64
CA GLN A 96 -1.86 2.74 9.95
C GLN A 96 -3.06 3.46 9.29
N PRO A 97 -3.71 4.46 9.92
CA PRO A 97 -4.78 5.20 9.26
C PRO A 97 -4.35 5.92 7.96
N LEU A 98 -3.09 6.36 7.87
CA LEU A 98 -2.55 7.01 6.67
C LEU A 98 -2.13 5.98 5.61
N LEU A 99 -1.53 4.86 6.03
CA LEU A 99 -1.16 3.75 5.13
C LEU A 99 -2.36 3.12 4.43
N ARG A 100 -3.50 3.03 5.14
CA ARG A 100 -4.74 2.46 4.59
C ARG A 100 -5.43 3.36 3.55
N ARG A 101 -4.92 4.56 3.29
CA ARG A 101 -5.47 5.42 2.23
C ARG A 101 -4.94 5.00 0.86
N SER A 102 -5.84 5.02 -0.11
CA SER A 102 -5.62 4.43 -1.44
C SER A 102 -4.38 4.93 -2.18
N TRP A 103 -4.02 6.20 -1.97
CA TRP A 103 -2.95 6.88 -2.71
C TRP A 103 -1.66 7.06 -1.91
N THR A 104 -1.63 6.75 -0.61
CA THR A 104 -0.43 6.94 0.22
C THR A 104 0.74 6.14 -0.32
N LEU A 105 0.59 4.82 -0.43
CA LEU A 105 1.68 3.95 -0.91
C LEU A 105 2.05 4.19 -2.37
N PRO A 106 1.12 4.33 -3.34
CA PRO A 106 1.48 4.65 -4.71
C PRO A 106 2.26 5.96 -4.85
N ILE A 107 1.86 7.02 -4.13
CA ILE A 107 2.57 8.29 -4.17
C ILE A 107 3.97 8.16 -3.54
N LEU A 108 4.09 7.55 -2.35
CA LEU A 108 5.41 7.35 -1.73
C LEU A 108 6.34 6.52 -2.60
N THR A 109 5.81 5.52 -3.30
CA THR A 109 6.57 4.70 -4.27
C THR A 109 7.06 5.57 -5.43
N SER A 110 6.21 6.46 -5.97
CA SER A 110 6.62 7.42 -7.02
C SER A 110 7.63 8.47 -6.56
N LEU A 111 7.71 8.72 -5.24
CA LEU A 111 8.61 9.69 -4.61
C LEU A 111 9.96 9.08 -4.18
N HIS A 112 10.39 7.98 -4.83
CA HIS A 112 11.73 7.42 -4.65
C HIS A 112 12.83 8.45 -4.95
N THR A 113 12.55 9.34 -5.92
CA THR A 113 13.35 10.52 -6.21
C THR A 113 12.51 11.79 -6.01
N PRO A 114 13.13 12.91 -5.60
CA PRO A 114 12.47 14.21 -5.58
C PRO A 114 11.77 14.49 -6.91
N SER A 115 10.47 14.82 -6.86
CA SER A 115 9.64 14.91 -8.07
C SER A 115 8.67 16.10 -8.03
N HIS A 116 8.30 16.60 -9.20
CA HIS A 116 7.23 17.60 -9.29
C HIS A 116 5.85 16.95 -9.30
N PHE A 117 4.82 17.76 -9.03
CA PHE A 117 3.42 17.31 -9.04
C PHE A 117 3.03 16.62 -10.36
N SER A 118 3.44 17.18 -11.50
CA SER A 118 3.15 16.63 -12.83
C SER A 118 3.81 15.27 -13.08
N ASP A 119 5.00 15.05 -12.51
CA ASP A 119 5.74 13.80 -12.66
C ASP A 119 5.10 12.69 -11.84
N ILE A 120 4.72 13.00 -10.59
CA ILE A 120 3.96 12.09 -9.73
C ILE A 120 2.64 11.69 -10.39
N LYS A 121 1.90 12.67 -10.93
CA LYS A 121 0.65 12.42 -11.65
C LYS A 121 0.84 11.54 -12.88
N ARG A 122 1.90 11.78 -13.66
CA ARG A 122 2.20 10.99 -14.86
C ARG A 122 2.47 9.51 -14.52
N ASN A 123 3.14 9.26 -13.39
CA ASN A 123 3.44 7.91 -12.92
C ASN A 123 2.22 7.18 -12.32
N LEU A 124 1.11 7.90 -12.10
CA LEU A 124 -0.11 7.40 -11.46
C LEU A 124 -1.33 7.78 -12.31
N PRO A 125 -1.52 7.19 -13.50
CA PRO A 125 -2.41 7.73 -14.54
C PRO A 125 -3.88 7.88 -14.12
N THR A 126 -4.36 7.11 -13.14
CA THR A 126 -5.75 7.19 -12.65
C THR A 126 -5.94 8.17 -11.49
N ILE A 127 -4.88 8.82 -10.99
CA ILE A 127 -4.99 9.81 -9.92
C ILE A 127 -5.54 11.14 -10.43
N THR A 128 -6.50 11.70 -9.70
CA THR A 128 -6.99 13.06 -9.97
C THR A 128 -6.12 14.10 -9.28
N ASP A 129 -6.09 15.34 -9.81
CA ASP A 129 -5.33 16.43 -9.20
C ASP A 129 -5.76 16.70 -7.75
N ARG A 130 -7.07 16.56 -7.48
CA ARG A 130 -7.65 16.68 -6.14
C ARG A 130 -7.15 15.56 -5.22
N ALA A 131 -7.16 14.31 -5.68
CA ALA A 131 -6.69 13.18 -4.89
C ALA A 131 -5.19 13.28 -4.58
N LEU A 132 -4.37 13.67 -5.58
CA LEU A 132 -2.94 13.88 -5.40
C LEU A 132 -2.66 15.01 -4.39
N SER A 133 -3.29 16.17 -4.58
CA SER A 133 -3.12 17.33 -3.69
C SER A 133 -3.50 17.01 -2.25
N GLN A 134 -4.64 16.35 -2.04
CA GLN A 134 -5.11 16.01 -0.70
C GLN A 134 -4.22 14.96 -0.02
N SER A 135 -3.69 14.01 -0.79
CA SER A 135 -2.80 12.97 -0.28
C SER A 135 -1.45 13.55 0.12
N LEU A 136 -0.85 14.38 -0.74
CA LEU A 136 0.40 15.10 -0.43
C LEU A 136 0.25 15.97 0.83
N LYS A 137 -0.84 16.75 0.92
CA LYS A 137 -1.13 17.56 2.12
C LYS A 137 -1.27 16.72 3.40
N SER A 138 -1.92 15.56 3.29
CA SER A 138 -2.10 14.66 4.45
C SER A 138 -0.79 14.03 4.90
N MET A 139 0.10 13.68 3.96
CA MET A 139 1.43 13.14 4.26
C MET A 139 2.38 14.23 4.77
N GLU A 140 2.29 15.46 4.26
CA GLU A 140 3.02 16.62 4.77
C GLU A 140 2.65 16.93 6.23
N ALA A 141 1.36 16.87 6.57
CA ALA A 141 0.90 17.03 7.95
C ALA A 141 1.43 15.96 8.92
N ARG A 142 1.85 14.80 8.41
CA ARG A 142 2.50 13.72 9.18
C ARG A 142 4.03 13.72 9.03
N SER A 143 4.62 14.71 8.36
CA SER A 143 6.04 14.75 8.04
C SER A 143 6.54 13.51 7.28
N TRP A 144 5.70 12.94 6.40
CA TRP A 144 6.06 11.83 5.51
C TRP A 144 6.49 12.30 4.13
N VAL A 145 6.03 13.50 3.75
CA VAL A 145 6.42 14.19 2.51
C VAL A 145 6.81 15.61 2.86
N CYS A 146 7.92 16.09 2.30
CA CYS A 146 8.33 17.47 2.40
C CYS A 146 8.10 18.17 1.05
N ARG A 147 7.46 19.34 1.09
CA ARG A 147 7.31 20.23 -0.07
C ARG A 147 8.32 21.37 0.03
N ARG A 148 9.15 21.54 -1.00
CA ARG A 148 10.09 22.67 -1.13
C ARG A 148 9.85 23.39 -2.45
N VAL A 149 10.15 24.68 -2.51
CA VAL A 149 10.14 25.42 -3.77
C VAL A 149 11.57 25.47 -4.29
N ASP A 150 11.78 24.93 -5.49
CA ASP A 150 13.04 25.15 -6.21
C ASP A 150 13.01 26.55 -6.83
N GLY A 151 13.71 27.48 -6.17
CA GLY A 151 13.84 28.86 -6.62
C GLY A 151 14.84 29.07 -7.76
N ALA A 152 15.67 28.07 -8.07
CA ALA A 152 16.59 28.13 -9.21
C ALA A 152 15.87 27.82 -10.53
N ALA A 153 14.79 27.02 -10.48
CA ALA A 153 13.93 26.77 -11.63
C ALA A 153 13.26 28.05 -12.15
N ARG A 154 13.08 28.15 -13.46
CA ARG A 154 12.36 29.24 -14.13
C ARG A 154 11.18 28.67 -14.94
N PRO A 155 9.92 28.83 -14.49
CA PRO A 155 9.49 29.43 -13.21
C PRO A 155 9.82 28.57 -11.98
N PRO A 156 9.83 29.13 -10.76
CA PRO A 156 9.98 28.36 -9.53
C PRO A 156 8.91 27.28 -9.43
N LYS A 157 9.31 26.06 -9.09
CA LYS A 157 8.40 24.89 -9.06
C LYS A 157 8.46 24.18 -7.71
N PRO A 158 7.32 23.70 -7.19
CA PRO A 158 7.33 22.85 -6.01
C PRO A 158 7.94 21.48 -6.36
N VAL A 159 8.83 21.02 -5.49
CA VAL A 159 9.44 19.69 -5.48
C VAL A 159 8.96 18.99 -4.21
N TYR A 160 8.55 17.74 -4.36
CA TYR A 160 8.12 16.88 -3.26
C TYR A 160 9.15 15.77 -3.05
N CYS A 161 9.46 15.49 -1.79
CA CYS A 161 10.35 14.40 -1.40
C CYS A 161 9.70 13.56 -0.30
N ALA A 162 9.83 12.23 -0.37
CA ALA A 162 9.51 11.38 0.76
C ALA A 162 10.56 11.58 1.89
N VAL A 163 10.10 11.71 3.14
CA VAL A 163 10.95 11.98 4.32
C VAL A 163 10.45 11.16 5.52
N ASN A 164 11.31 10.97 6.53
CA ASN A 164 11.02 10.19 7.74
C ASN A 164 10.43 8.81 7.39
N THR A 165 9.33 8.41 8.03
CA THR A 165 8.63 7.14 7.74
C THR A 165 8.22 7.03 6.27
N GLY A 166 7.78 8.12 5.64
CA GLY A 166 7.47 8.12 4.21
C GLY A 166 8.68 7.79 3.33
N GLY A 167 9.87 8.26 3.72
CA GLY A 167 11.14 7.93 3.08
C GLY A 167 11.52 6.45 3.23
N LEU A 168 11.35 5.89 4.43
CA LEU A 168 11.58 4.46 4.68
C LEU A 168 10.64 3.58 3.84
N ILE A 169 9.35 3.92 3.81
CA ILE A 169 8.37 3.22 2.99
C ILE A 169 8.74 3.30 1.49
N SER A 170 9.11 4.50 1.01
CA SER A 170 9.53 4.69 -0.38
C SER A 170 10.74 3.83 -0.76
N GLN A 171 11.73 3.71 0.13
CA GLN A 171 12.89 2.85 -0.07
C GLN A 171 12.54 1.36 -0.12
N VAL A 172 11.54 0.94 0.66
CA VAL A 172 11.05 -0.45 0.66
C VAL A 172 10.25 -0.76 -0.60
N THR A 173 9.41 0.15 -1.08
CA THR A 173 8.48 -0.14 -2.18
C THR A 173 9.04 0.14 -3.57
N ALA A 174 9.87 1.16 -3.74
CA ALA A 174 10.34 1.59 -5.05
C ALA A 174 11.14 0.52 -5.82
N PRO A 175 12.06 -0.25 -5.20
CA PRO A 175 12.78 -1.32 -5.91
C PRO A 175 11.87 -2.46 -6.37
N GLU A 176 10.71 -2.61 -5.74
CA GLU A 176 9.77 -3.70 -5.95
C GLU A 176 8.71 -3.36 -7.01
N VAL A 177 8.69 -2.12 -7.50
CA VAL A 177 7.62 -1.59 -8.38
C VAL A 177 8.19 -0.98 -9.67
N ASN A 178 7.67 -1.44 -10.80
CA ASN A 178 7.97 -0.89 -12.12
C ASN A 178 6.90 0.13 -12.53
N PHE A 179 7.33 1.19 -13.23
CA PHE A 179 6.47 2.27 -13.74
C PHE A 179 6.17 2.16 -15.24
N THR A 180 6.39 0.97 -15.82
CA THR A 180 6.21 0.68 -17.25
C THR A 180 4.76 0.72 -17.69
#